data_AF-A0A843GUH6-F1
#
_entry.id   AF-A0A843GUH6-F1
#
_cell.length_a   1.000
_cell.length_b   1.000
_cell.length_c   1.000
_cell.angle_alpha   90.00
_cell.angle_beta   90.00
_cell.angle_gamma   90.00
#
_symmetry.space_group_name_H-M   'P 1'
#
loop_
_entity.id
_entity.type
_entity.pdbx_description
1 polymer ?
#
loop_
_entity_poly.entity_id
_entity_poly.type
_entity_poly.pdbx_seq_one_letter_code
_entity_poly.pdbx_strand_id
1 'polypeptide(L)'
;MENLLLMGIDTRPMVNSALKLDYKTFSISYFKTVDFKMPYMEKHVLDQESVISCGRFEENYSPEKLLELSKDFLFQNYDENEIDKIVLTT
;
A
#
# COMPACT_ATOMS: atom_id res chain seq x y z
N MET A 1 -2.57 19.54 -1.63
CA MET A 1 -2.15 18.16 -1.33
C MET A 1 -3.14 17.20 -1.95
N GLU A 2 -2.73 16.54 -3.04
CA GLU A 2 -3.51 15.50 -3.71
C GLU A 2 -3.33 14.15 -2.99
N ASN A 3 -4.32 13.28 -3.09
CA ASN A 3 -4.35 11.93 -2.56
C ASN A 3 -3.75 10.96 -3.59
N LEU A 4 -2.62 10.34 -3.26
CA LEU A 4 -1.89 9.41 -4.11
C LEU A 4 -1.96 8.00 -3.56
N LEU A 5 -2.52 7.07 -4.34
CA LEU A 5 -2.48 5.63 -4.06
C LEU A 5 -1.34 4.97 -4.81
N LEU A 6 -0.42 4.35 -4.07
CA LEU A 6 0.65 3.50 -4.58
C LEU A 6 0.27 2.05 -4.38
N MET A 7 0.29 1.23 -5.45
CA MET A 7 -0.09 -0.17 -5.37
C MET A 7 0.91 -1.09 -6.08
N GLY A 8 1.36 -2.17 -5.44
CA GLY A 8 2.34 -3.09 -6.05
C GLY A 8 2.83 -4.19 -5.12
N ILE A 9 3.95 -4.85 -5.46
CA ILE A 9 4.56 -5.86 -4.58
C ILE A 9 5.31 -5.17 -3.44
N ASP A 10 6.21 -4.25 -3.78
CA ASP A 10 6.98 -3.43 -2.85
C ASP A 10 6.79 -1.94 -3.19
N THR A 11 6.00 -1.24 -2.38
CA THR A 11 5.74 0.19 -2.53
C THR A 11 6.70 1.06 -1.71
N ARG A 12 7.60 0.45 -0.92
CA ARG A 12 8.51 1.15 0.00
C ARG A 12 9.30 2.30 -0.62
N PRO A 13 10.01 2.12 -1.75
CA PRO A 13 10.77 3.21 -2.35
C PRO A 13 9.89 4.35 -2.86
N MET A 14 8.70 4.01 -3.37
CA MET A 14 7.76 4.96 -3.93
C MET A 14 7.11 5.80 -2.83
N VAL A 15 6.67 5.19 -1.73
CA VAL A 15 6.11 5.89 -0.57
C VAL A 15 7.14 6.87 0.01
N ASN A 16 8.39 6.43 0.21
CA ASN A 16 9.45 7.31 0.72
C ASN A 16 9.74 8.52 -0.20
N SER A 17 9.49 8.36 -1.50
CA SER A 17 9.62 9.44 -2.47
C SER A 17 8.40 10.37 -2.43
N ALA A 18 7.19 9.80 -2.36
CA ALA A 18 5.93 10.54 -2.28
C ALA A 18 5.83 11.38 -1.00
N LEU A 19 6.31 10.88 0.15
CA LEU A 19 6.34 11.62 1.42
C LEU A 19 7.26 12.86 1.40
N LYS A 20 8.18 12.97 0.43
CA LYS A 20 9.02 14.15 0.21
C LYS A 20 8.37 15.17 -0.72
N LEU A 21 7.21 14.83 -1.29
CA LEU A 21 6.41 15.66 -2.17
C LEU A 21 5.11 16.06 -1.43
N ASP A 22 4.32 16.98 -2.00
CA ASP A 22 3.07 17.45 -1.40
C ASP A 22 1.89 16.50 -1.68
N TYR A 23 2.04 15.22 -1.33
CA TYR A 23 1.01 14.18 -1.47
C TYR A 23 0.57 13.60 -0.13
N LYS A 24 -0.74 13.37 0.01
CA LYS A 24 -1.28 12.47 1.03
C LYS A 24 -1.18 11.04 0.47
N THR A 25 -0.29 10.24 1.06
CA THR A 25 0.10 8.96 0.46
C THR A 25 -0.65 7.78 1.09
N PHE A 26 -1.23 6.96 0.24
CA PHE A 26 -1.86 5.68 0.56
C PHE A 26 -1.07 4.57 -0.13
N SER A 27 -0.93 3.42 0.53
CA SER A 27 -0.12 2.32 0.03
C SER A 27 -0.86 0.99 0.13
N ILE A 28 -0.78 0.21 -0.93
CA ILE A 28 -1.19 -1.19 -0.96
C ILE A 28 -0.05 -2.01 -1.50
N SER A 29 0.53 -2.85 -0.66
CA SER A 29 1.67 -3.68 -1.02
C SER A 29 1.39 -5.16 -0.82
N TYR A 30 2.16 -6.02 -1.48
CA TYR A 30 2.21 -7.41 -1.04
C TYR A 30 2.92 -7.48 0.31
N PHE A 31 4.11 -6.90 0.42
CA PHE A 31 4.92 -6.92 1.64
C PHE A 31 4.47 -5.87 2.67
N LYS A 32 4.52 -6.24 3.96
CA LYS A 32 4.35 -5.32 5.08
C LYS A 32 5.67 -4.60 5.37
N THR A 33 5.64 -3.26 5.36
CA THR A 33 6.84 -2.48 5.64
C THR A 33 6.91 -2.07 7.11
N VAL A 34 7.79 -2.72 7.89
CA VAL A 34 7.86 -2.53 9.35
C VAL A 34 8.43 -1.17 9.77
N ASP A 35 9.28 -0.56 8.96
CA ASP A 35 10.09 0.60 9.33
C ASP A 35 9.50 1.97 8.93
N PHE A 36 8.27 2.00 8.42
CA PHE A 36 7.65 3.26 8.03
C PHE A 36 7.26 4.15 9.23
N LYS A 37 7.38 5.46 9.02
CA LYS A 37 6.98 6.50 9.97
C LYS A 37 5.85 7.33 9.38
N MET A 38 4.88 7.66 10.22
CA MET A 38 3.69 8.46 9.91
C MET A 38 4.02 9.83 9.26
N PRO A 39 3.09 10.43 8.48
CA PRO A 39 1.71 9.98 8.23
C PRO A 39 1.58 9.17 6.94
N TYR A 40 1.23 7.89 7.05
CA TYR A 40 0.93 7.03 5.90
C TYR A 40 -0.19 6.03 6.25
N MET A 41 -1.06 5.73 5.29
CA MET A 41 -2.06 4.67 5.42
C MET A 41 -1.63 3.50 4.52
N GLU A 42 -1.38 2.35 5.11
CA GLU A 42 -0.95 1.15 4.39
C GLU A 42 -1.90 -0.02 4.64
N LYS A 43 -2.13 -0.78 3.58
CA LYS A 43 -2.67 -2.13 3.63
C LYS A 43 -1.67 -3.05 2.94
N HIS A 44 -1.60 -4.28 3.43
CA HIS A 44 -0.70 -5.28 2.86
C HIS A 44 -1.35 -6.65 2.83
N VAL A 45 -0.92 -7.48 1.88
CA VAL A 45 -1.41 -8.86 1.75
C VAL A 45 -0.68 -9.78 2.74
N LEU A 46 0.63 -9.58 2.89
CA LEU A 46 1.48 -10.46 3.67
C LEU A 46 1.54 -9.98 5.13
N ASP A 47 0.89 -10.71 6.03
CA ASP A 47 1.05 -10.52 7.47
C ASP A 47 1.92 -11.65 8.04
N GLN A 48 3.02 -11.27 8.69
CA GLN A 48 4.05 -12.20 9.15
C GLN A 48 4.52 -11.89 10.54
N GLU A 49 4.88 -12.96 11.23
CA GLU A 49 5.43 -12.93 12.57
C GLU A 49 6.94 -13.16 12.48
N SER A 50 7.70 -12.24 13.07
CA SER A 50 9.15 -12.30 13.10
C SER A 50 9.62 -13.64 13.66
N VAL A 51 10.53 -14.31 12.94
CA VAL A 51 11.13 -15.60 13.32
C VAL A 51 10.13 -16.79 13.33
N ILE A 52 8.85 -16.56 13.06
CA ILE A 52 7.80 -17.61 13.12
C ILE A 52 7.31 -17.97 11.72
N SER A 53 7.07 -16.99 10.86
CA SER A 53 6.56 -17.22 9.51
C SER A 53 7.43 -16.56 8.44
N CYS A 54 7.42 -17.15 7.24
CA CYS A 54 8.12 -16.64 6.07
C CYS A 54 7.19 -16.59 4.86
N GLY A 55 7.52 -15.72 3.91
CA GLY A 55 6.64 -15.41 2.78
C GLY A 55 6.78 -16.50 1.75
N ARG A 56 5.66 -17.01 1.25
CA ARG A 56 5.66 -17.87 0.07
C ARG A 56 5.10 -17.07 -1.08
N PHE A 57 5.92 -16.16 -1.62
CA PHE A 57 5.49 -15.23 -2.64
C PHE A 57 4.88 -15.95 -3.85
N GLU A 58 5.58 -16.94 -4.39
CA GLU A 58 5.13 -17.71 -5.55
C GLU A 58 3.79 -18.46 -5.32
N GLU A 59 3.52 -18.87 -4.08
CA GLU A 59 2.29 -19.59 -3.73
C GLU A 59 1.13 -18.64 -3.38
N ASN A 60 1.43 -17.49 -2.78
CA ASN A 60 0.43 -16.65 -2.10
C ASN A 60 0.16 -15.32 -2.81
N TYR A 61 1.04 -14.89 -3.71
CA TYR A 61 0.85 -13.67 -4.49
C TYR A 61 -0.36 -13.81 -5.40
N SER A 62 -1.22 -12.81 -5.37
CA SER A 62 -2.38 -12.68 -6.25
C SER A 62 -2.66 -11.19 -6.43
N PRO A 63 -2.64 -10.68 -7.68
CA PRO A 63 -3.04 -9.30 -7.98
C PRO A 63 -4.45 -8.98 -7.48
N GLU A 64 -5.36 -9.96 -7.47
CA GLU A 64 -6.73 -9.83 -7.00
C GLU A 64 -6.80 -9.47 -5.51
N LYS A 65 -5.87 -9.98 -4.69
CA LYS A 65 -5.80 -9.61 -3.27
C LYS A 65 -5.43 -8.13 -3.08
N LEU A 66 -4.54 -7.59 -3.92
CA LEU A 66 -4.19 -6.16 -3.91
C LEU A 66 -5.40 -5.32 -4.34
N LEU A 67 -6.11 -5.77 -5.38
CA LEU A 67 -7.34 -5.11 -5.84
C LEU A 67 -8.41 -5.09 -4.76
N GLU A 68 -8.61 -6.19 -4.04
CA GLU A 68 -9.58 -6.25 -2.94
C GLU A 68 -9.26 -5.24 -1.84
N LEU A 69 -7.99 -5.18 -1.41
CA LEU A 69 -7.53 -4.19 -0.43
C LEU A 69 -7.74 -2.74 -0.90
N SER A 70 -7.71 -2.50 -2.21
CA SER A 70 -7.85 -1.15 -2.77
C SER A 70 -9.26 -0.59 -2.69
N LYS A 71 -10.27 -1.44 -2.58
CA LYS A 71 -11.66 -1.01 -2.45
C LYS A 71 -11.89 -0.16 -1.22
N ASP A 72 -11.16 -0.42 -0.14
CA ASP A 72 -11.25 0.34 1.09
C ASP A 72 -10.73 1.78 0.94
N PHE A 73 -9.83 2.03 -0.01
CA PHE A 73 -9.38 3.39 -0.31
C PHE A 73 -10.17 4.03 -1.46
N LEU A 74 -10.64 3.25 -2.42
CA LEU A 74 -11.30 3.75 -3.62
C LEU A 74 -12.81 3.97 -3.47
N PHE A 75 -13.49 3.14 -2.67
CA PHE A 75 -14.95 3.09 -2.65
C PHE A 75 -15.56 3.24 -1.26
N GLN A 76 -14.80 3.03 -0.19
CA GLN A 76 -15.30 3.35 1.15
C GLN A 76 -15.18 4.86 1.36
N ASN A 77 -16.33 5.52 1.23
CA ASN A 77 -16.51 6.97 1.40
C ASN A 77 -16.03 7.42 2.79
N TYR A 78 -14.76 7.77 2.90
CA TYR A 78 -14.35 8.84 3.77
C TYR A 78 -14.50 10.12 2.95
N ASP A 79 -15.46 10.98 3.29
CA ASP A 79 -15.75 12.28 2.63
C ASP A 79 -14.52 13.20 2.39
N GLU A 80 -13.32 12.81 2.86
CA GLU A 80 -12.06 13.56 2.78
C GLU A 80 -10.91 12.82 2.06
N ASN A 81 -11.15 11.64 1.45
CA ASN A 81 -10.07 10.78 0.89
C ASN A 81 -10.33 10.27 -0.54
N GLU A 82 -11.01 11.02 -1.41
CA GLU A 82 -11.08 10.65 -2.83
C GLU A 82 -9.67 10.55 -3.42
N ILE A 83 -9.32 9.41 -4.02
CA ILE A 83 -7.99 9.19 -4.60
C ILE A 83 -7.89 9.94 -5.93
N ASP A 84 -7.03 10.94 -5.99
CA ASP A 84 -6.79 11.74 -7.21
C ASP A 84 -5.94 10.98 -8.24
N LYS A 85 -4.97 10.20 -7.75
CA LYS A 85 -3.96 9.53 -8.59
C LYS A 85 -3.66 8.13 -8.09
N ILE A 86 -3.48 7.21 -9.03
CA ILE A 86 -3.05 5.83 -8.77
C ILE A 86 -1.75 5.57 -9.55
N VAL A 87 -0.74 5.05 -8.86
CA VAL A 87 0.49 4.56 -9.49
C VAL A 87 0.65 3.09 -9.16
N LEU A 88 0.76 2.29 -10.22
CA LEU A 88 1.03 0.86 -10.13
C LEU A 88 2.54 0.63 -10.23
N THR A 89 3.10 -0.11 -9.29
CA THR A 89 4.50 -0.52 -9.29
C THR A 89 4.59 -2.05 -9.31
N THR A 90 5.60 -2.54 -10.01
CA THR A 90 6.03 -3.95 -9.89
C THR A 90 6.74 -4.13 -8.57
#